data_AF-A0A1G4EBF7-F1
#
_entry.id   AF-A0A1G4EBF7-F1
#
_cell.length_a   1.000
_cell.length_b   1.000
_cell.length_c   1.000
_cell.angle_alpha   90.00
_cell.angle_beta   90.00
_cell.angle_gamma   90.00
#
_symmetry.space_group_name_H-M   'P 1'
#
loop_
_entity.id
_entity.type
_entity.pdbx_description
1 polymer ?
#
loop_
_entity_poly.entity_id
_entity_poly.type
_entity_poly.pdbx_seq_one_letter_code
_entity_poly.pdbx_strand_id
1 'polypeptide(L)'
;MSCDCPVLNEENSENNPFYVKCGANTFKPFRQNFDPLDDEYLNYINKINDPTLKYVSIYLVQYYKDGHKYFGNSDGPYRSEACRYLIRWLQEKRDLFTYGTKCDARLNLWNANIENLWKMLIKDNKYFDKQKNPWCNHPLLLLQTSFPREVKNSNCDEIISQESCSALFPLLTVQTEKDCPPCQTLPISPRTDQLPQTDQLPQTDQPLEKDQTKNLAVTSGFTAVGTLGTLFFLYRVINKQ
;
A
#
# COMPACT_ATOMS: atom_id res chain seq x y z
N MET A 1 -20.98 24.70 -10.25
CA MET A 1 -20.88 23.50 -9.38
C MET A 1 -19.39 23.25 -9.20
N SER A 2 -18.85 23.36 -7.99
CA SER A 2 -17.40 23.25 -7.78
C SER A 2 -16.91 21.84 -8.14
N CYS A 3 -15.79 21.77 -8.86
CA CYS A 3 -15.11 20.52 -9.20
C CYS A 3 -14.38 19.92 -8.00
N ASP A 4 -14.18 20.69 -6.94
CA ASP A 4 -13.36 20.29 -5.80
C ASP A 4 -14.04 19.24 -4.93
N CYS A 5 -13.20 18.46 -4.26
CA CYS A 5 -13.64 17.48 -3.27
C CYS A 5 -13.75 18.15 -1.89
N PRO A 6 -14.77 17.80 -1.11
CA PRO A 6 -14.95 18.35 0.23
C PRO A 6 -13.77 17.93 1.13
N VAL A 7 -13.37 18.84 2.02
CA VAL A 7 -12.48 18.50 3.13
C VAL A 7 -13.28 17.67 4.13
N LEU A 8 -12.83 16.45 4.40
CA LEU A 8 -13.51 15.53 5.31
C LEU A 8 -13.01 15.75 6.75
N ASN A 9 -13.92 15.70 7.71
CA ASN A 9 -13.58 15.77 9.13
C ASN A 9 -13.42 14.34 9.69
N GLU A 10 -12.23 14.05 10.22
CA GLU A 10 -11.89 12.74 10.82
C GLU A 10 -12.41 12.58 12.24
N GLU A 11 -12.55 13.67 12.98
CA GLU A 11 -13.01 13.69 14.38
C GLU A 11 -14.53 13.61 14.47
N ASN A 12 -15.23 14.16 13.47
CA ASN A 12 -16.68 14.10 13.38
C ASN A 12 -17.12 13.78 11.94
N SER A 13 -17.41 12.51 11.69
CA SER A 13 -17.91 12.04 10.38
C SER A 13 -19.40 12.26 10.14
N GLU A 14 -20.17 12.82 11.08
CA GLU A 14 -21.64 12.92 10.97
C GLU A 14 -22.11 13.71 9.73
N ASN A 15 -21.36 14.73 9.33
CA ASN A 15 -21.73 15.62 8.23
C ASN A 15 -20.82 15.51 7.01
N ASN A 16 -19.97 14.48 6.92
CA ASN A 16 -19.07 14.31 5.79
C ASN A 16 -19.86 13.93 4.53
N PRO A 17 -19.85 14.76 3.47
CA PRO A 17 -20.47 14.40 2.21
C PRO A 17 -19.56 13.44 1.43
N PHE A 18 -20.18 12.46 0.77
CA PHE A 18 -19.50 11.58 -0.17
C PHE A 18 -19.94 11.85 -1.60
N TYR A 19 -18.97 12.06 -2.48
CA TYR A 19 -19.18 12.14 -3.92
C TYR A 19 -18.30 11.11 -4.61
N VAL A 20 -18.87 10.33 -5.53
CA VAL A 20 -18.16 9.26 -6.25
C VAL A 20 -16.87 9.75 -6.92
N LYS A 21 -16.89 10.96 -7.51
CA LYS A 21 -15.70 11.60 -8.11
C LYS A 21 -14.53 11.80 -7.13
N CYS A 22 -14.81 11.82 -5.84
CA CYS A 22 -13.85 12.02 -4.76
C CYS A 22 -13.47 10.72 -4.04
N GLY A 23 -14.02 9.58 -4.45
CA GLY A 23 -13.82 8.30 -3.75
C GLY A 23 -12.35 7.92 -3.63
N ALA A 24 -11.53 8.22 -4.64
CA ALA A 24 -10.09 7.95 -4.63
C ALA A 24 -9.30 8.74 -3.57
N ASN A 25 -9.85 9.83 -3.01
CA ASN A 25 -9.20 10.57 -1.93
C ASN A 25 -9.22 9.79 -0.61
N THR A 26 -10.33 9.09 -0.35
CA THR A 26 -10.48 8.23 0.82
C THR A 26 -9.97 6.82 0.55
N PHE A 27 -10.45 6.20 -0.54
CA PHE A 27 -10.10 4.85 -0.97
C PHE A 27 -8.91 4.92 -1.93
N LYS A 28 -7.75 5.34 -1.40
CA LYS A 28 -6.54 5.61 -2.19
C LYS A 28 -6.09 4.38 -2.98
N PRO A 29 -6.09 4.42 -4.34
CA PRO A 29 -5.70 3.29 -5.19
C PRO A 29 -4.27 2.82 -4.98
N PHE A 30 -3.39 3.74 -4.59
CA PHE A 30 -2.00 3.48 -4.27
C PHE A 30 -1.68 4.05 -2.88
N ARG A 31 -0.97 3.27 -2.08
CA ARG A 31 -0.49 3.66 -0.76
C ARG A 31 1.00 3.37 -0.65
N GLN A 32 1.73 4.34 -0.10
CA GLN A 32 3.12 4.14 0.28
C GLN A 32 3.21 3.33 1.58
N ASN A 33 2.29 3.59 2.52
CA ASN A 33 2.23 2.95 3.82
C ASN A 33 0.78 2.56 4.14
N PHE A 34 0.62 1.44 4.86
CA PHE A 34 -0.64 1.00 5.42
C PHE A 34 -0.66 1.28 6.91
N ASP A 35 -1.85 1.51 7.45
CA ASP A 35 -2.01 1.60 8.90
C ASP A 35 -1.73 0.24 9.53
N PRO A 36 -1.31 0.23 10.81
CA PRO A 36 -1.23 -1.02 11.57
C PRO A 36 -2.55 -1.80 11.52
N LEU A 37 -2.43 -3.10 11.25
CA LEU A 37 -3.55 -4.03 11.28
C LEU A 37 -3.70 -4.57 12.70
N ASP A 38 -4.94 -4.75 13.14
CA ASP A 38 -5.21 -5.50 14.37
C ASP A 38 -4.74 -6.95 14.20
N ASP A 39 -4.26 -7.56 15.28
CA ASP A 39 -3.69 -8.92 15.27
C ASP A 39 -4.63 -9.94 14.64
N GLU A 40 -5.94 -9.80 14.83
CA GLU A 40 -6.95 -10.69 14.24
C GLU A 40 -6.90 -10.67 12.70
N TYR A 41 -6.91 -9.47 12.10
CA TYR A 41 -6.86 -9.31 10.64
C TYR A 41 -5.50 -9.71 10.09
N LEU A 42 -4.42 -9.33 10.78
CA LEU A 42 -3.07 -9.71 10.39
C LEU A 42 -2.90 -11.24 10.37
N ASN A 43 -3.36 -11.92 11.42
CA ASN A 43 -3.31 -13.38 11.53
C ASN A 43 -4.17 -14.06 10.46
N TYR A 44 -5.33 -13.50 10.11
CA TYR A 44 -6.16 -14.00 9.02
C TYR A 44 -5.43 -13.87 7.67
N ILE A 45 -4.93 -12.67 7.37
CA ILE A 45 -4.26 -12.35 6.11
C ILE A 45 -2.99 -13.18 5.92
N ASN A 46 -2.23 -13.43 6.98
CA ASN A 46 -1.00 -14.22 6.92
C ASN A 46 -1.24 -15.69 6.48
N LYS A 47 -2.44 -16.23 6.73
CA LYS A 47 -2.83 -17.59 6.32
C LYS A 47 -3.22 -17.69 4.84
N ILE A 48 -3.38 -16.57 4.14
CA ILE A 48 -3.72 -16.54 2.72
C ILE A 48 -2.46 -16.88 1.91
N ASN A 49 -2.50 -17.96 1.14
CA ASN A 49 -1.36 -18.40 0.33
C ASN A 49 -1.23 -17.63 -0.99
N ASP A 50 -2.36 -17.29 -1.62
CA ASP A 50 -2.35 -16.56 -2.89
C ASP A 50 -1.91 -15.11 -2.64
N PRO A 51 -0.82 -14.64 -3.28
CA PRO A 51 -0.30 -13.30 -3.04
C PRO A 51 -1.28 -12.21 -3.49
N THR A 52 -2.03 -12.42 -4.57
CA THR A 52 -3.03 -11.47 -5.06
C THR A 52 -4.13 -11.28 -4.02
N LEU A 53 -4.67 -12.38 -3.50
CA LEU A 53 -5.68 -12.34 -2.44
C LEU A 53 -5.15 -11.73 -1.14
N LYS A 54 -3.89 -11.98 -0.80
CA LYS A 54 -3.22 -11.35 0.34
C LYS A 54 -3.18 -9.83 0.19
N TYR A 55 -2.75 -9.32 -0.97
CA TYR A 55 -2.73 -7.88 -1.24
C TYR A 55 -4.15 -7.28 -1.27
N VAL A 56 -5.12 -7.93 -1.94
CA VAL A 56 -6.52 -7.48 -1.93
C VAL A 56 -7.05 -7.39 -0.50
N SER A 57 -6.71 -8.34 0.36
CA SER A 57 -7.13 -8.36 1.76
C SER A 57 -6.59 -7.18 2.57
N ILE A 58 -5.31 -6.82 2.39
CA ILE A 58 -4.70 -5.66 3.05
C ILE A 58 -5.45 -4.37 2.66
N TYR A 59 -5.69 -4.19 1.35
CA TYR A 59 -6.46 -3.04 0.87
C TYR A 59 -7.90 -3.05 1.37
N LEU A 60 -8.55 -4.21 1.42
CA LEU A 60 -9.93 -4.33 1.90
C LEU A 60 -10.05 -3.87 3.36
N VAL A 61 -9.17 -4.34 4.24
CA VAL A 61 -9.19 -3.92 5.65
C VAL A 61 -8.94 -2.42 5.77
N GLN A 62 -7.92 -1.89 5.08
CA GLN A 62 -7.63 -0.46 5.10
C GLN A 62 -8.80 0.38 4.58
N TYR A 63 -9.40 -0.03 3.47
CA TYR A 63 -10.53 0.69 2.88
C TYR A 63 -11.76 0.62 3.77
N TYR A 64 -12.00 -0.51 4.43
CA TYR A 64 -13.11 -0.62 5.38
C TYR A 64 -12.92 0.32 6.58
N LYS A 65 -11.69 0.38 7.12
CA LYS A 65 -11.30 1.30 8.19
C LYS A 65 -11.45 2.76 7.78
N ASP A 66 -10.92 3.13 6.62
CA ASP A 66 -11.00 4.51 6.12
C ASP A 66 -12.44 4.92 5.84
N GLY A 67 -13.21 4.03 5.21
CA GLY A 67 -14.63 4.26 4.96
C GLY A 67 -15.43 4.48 6.24
N HIS A 68 -15.18 3.68 7.29
CA HIS A 68 -15.79 3.89 8.60
C HIS A 68 -15.35 5.22 9.23
N LYS A 69 -14.05 5.49 9.24
CA LYS A 69 -13.47 6.70 9.83
C LYS A 69 -14.12 7.96 9.27
N TYR A 70 -14.26 8.05 7.95
CA TYR A 70 -14.80 9.25 7.30
C TYR A 70 -16.32 9.23 7.11
N PHE A 71 -16.96 8.07 6.98
CA PHE A 71 -18.36 7.99 6.57
C PHE A 71 -19.26 7.12 7.46
N GLY A 72 -18.71 6.48 8.49
CA GLY A 72 -19.44 5.53 9.32
C GLY A 72 -20.66 6.12 10.02
N ASN A 73 -20.54 7.38 10.46
CA ASN A 73 -21.61 8.12 11.13
C ASN A 73 -22.30 9.18 10.26
N SER A 74 -21.87 9.32 8.99
CA SER A 74 -22.46 10.28 8.06
C SER A 74 -23.93 10.02 7.81
N ASP A 75 -24.63 11.04 7.27
CA ASP A 75 -25.99 10.88 6.78
C ASP A 75 -26.13 9.67 5.84
N GLY A 76 -27.28 9.00 5.96
CA GLY A 76 -27.58 7.74 5.27
C GLY A 76 -27.21 7.71 3.79
N PRO A 77 -27.55 8.72 2.96
CA PRO A 77 -27.17 8.75 1.55
C PRO A 77 -25.66 8.75 1.32
N TYR A 78 -24.89 9.56 2.05
CA TYR A 78 -23.44 9.64 1.88
C TYR A 78 -22.73 8.37 2.34
N ARG A 79 -23.14 7.82 3.49
CA ARG A 79 -22.64 6.54 4.00
C ARG A 79 -22.92 5.41 3.03
N SER A 80 -24.15 5.33 2.50
CA SER A 80 -24.55 4.29 1.54
C SER A 80 -23.76 4.40 0.24
N GLU A 81 -23.51 5.62 -0.25
CA GLU A 81 -22.71 5.85 -1.45
C GLU A 81 -21.22 5.51 -1.25
N ALA A 82 -20.64 5.84 -0.10
CA ALA A 82 -19.27 5.44 0.25
C ALA A 82 -19.14 3.91 0.34
N CYS A 83 -20.10 3.25 0.99
CA CYS A 83 -20.15 1.79 1.06
C CYS A 83 -20.30 1.16 -0.34
N ARG A 84 -21.16 1.72 -1.19
CA ARG A 84 -21.34 1.28 -2.58
C ARG A 84 -20.06 1.41 -3.40
N TYR A 85 -19.30 2.49 -3.19
CA TYR A 85 -17.99 2.68 -3.84
C TYR A 85 -17.01 1.56 -3.45
N LEU A 86 -16.87 1.26 -2.16
CA LEU A 86 -16.02 0.18 -1.66
C LEU A 86 -16.42 -1.18 -2.27
N ILE A 87 -17.71 -1.48 -2.32
CA ILE A 87 -18.22 -2.74 -2.86
C ILE A 87 -17.96 -2.85 -4.37
N ARG A 88 -18.08 -1.75 -5.11
CA ARG A 88 -17.71 -1.73 -6.54
C ARG A 88 -16.23 -2.00 -6.75
N TRP A 89 -15.36 -1.37 -5.95
CA TRP A 89 -13.94 -1.68 -6.00
C TRP A 89 -13.68 -3.17 -5.71
N LEU A 90 -14.34 -3.73 -4.71
CA LEU A 90 -14.16 -5.14 -4.33
C LEU A 90 -14.67 -6.08 -5.45
N GLN A 91 -15.79 -5.73 -6.09
CA GLN A 91 -16.32 -6.42 -7.27
C GLN A 91 -15.31 -6.42 -8.42
N GLU A 92 -14.71 -5.27 -8.74
CA GLU A 92 -13.69 -5.18 -9.78
C GLU A 92 -12.51 -6.10 -9.49
N LYS A 93 -12.08 -6.21 -8.22
CA LYS A 93 -11.01 -7.13 -7.82
C LYS A 93 -11.44 -8.59 -7.93
N ARG A 94 -12.69 -8.92 -7.59
CA ARG A 94 -13.24 -10.26 -7.78
C ARG A 94 -13.22 -10.65 -9.25
N ASP A 95 -13.73 -9.78 -10.10
CA ASP A 95 -13.87 -10.08 -11.52
C ASP A 95 -12.49 -10.21 -12.18
N LEU A 96 -11.52 -9.39 -11.78
CA LEU A 96 -10.14 -9.54 -12.24
C LEU A 96 -9.53 -10.89 -11.81
N PHE A 97 -9.71 -11.28 -10.55
CA PHE A 97 -9.12 -12.51 -10.02
C PHE A 97 -9.80 -13.79 -10.52
N THR A 98 -11.11 -13.74 -10.73
CA THR A 98 -11.94 -14.90 -11.09
C THR A 98 -12.25 -14.99 -12.58
N TYR A 99 -11.68 -14.09 -13.38
CA TYR A 99 -12.00 -13.90 -14.80
C TYR A 99 -13.52 -13.69 -15.02
N GLY A 100 -14.09 -12.83 -14.18
CA GLY A 100 -15.52 -12.56 -14.02
C GLY A 100 -16.32 -13.84 -13.81
N THR A 101 -15.96 -14.56 -12.75
CA THR A 101 -16.60 -15.80 -12.29
C THR A 101 -16.59 -16.96 -13.28
N LYS A 102 -15.76 -16.90 -14.33
CA LYS A 102 -15.62 -18.00 -15.31
C LYS A 102 -14.65 -19.09 -14.86
N CYS A 103 -13.95 -18.86 -13.76
CA CYS A 103 -12.97 -19.77 -13.21
C CYS A 103 -13.34 -20.22 -11.80
N ASP A 104 -13.92 -21.43 -11.69
CA ASP A 104 -14.46 -21.95 -10.44
C ASP A 104 -13.40 -22.12 -9.35
N ALA A 105 -12.19 -22.59 -9.71
CA ALA A 105 -11.09 -22.72 -8.75
C ALA A 105 -10.70 -21.37 -8.13
N ARG A 106 -10.63 -20.31 -8.95
CA ARG A 106 -10.35 -18.94 -8.49
C ARG A 106 -11.53 -18.37 -7.70
N LEU A 107 -12.77 -18.62 -8.12
CA LEU A 107 -13.95 -18.20 -7.38
C LEU A 107 -14.01 -18.84 -5.98
N ASN A 108 -13.69 -20.12 -5.87
CA ASN A 108 -13.62 -20.81 -4.59
C ASN A 108 -12.54 -20.21 -3.68
N LEU A 109 -11.36 -19.89 -4.22
CA LEU A 109 -10.31 -19.19 -3.47
C LEU A 109 -10.77 -17.80 -3.01
N TRP A 110 -11.46 -17.04 -3.88
CA TRP A 110 -12.03 -15.75 -3.51
C TRP A 110 -13.00 -15.87 -2.34
N ASN A 111 -13.96 -16.81 -2.43
CA ASN A 111 -14.98 -17.01 -1.40
C ASN A 111 -14.37 -17.47 -0.07
N ALA A 112 -13.39 -18.38 -0.12
CA ALA A 112 -12.73 -18.90 1.06
C ALA A 112 -11.92 -17.83 1.83
N ASN A 113 -11.42 -16.80 1.13
CA ASN A 113 -10.54 -15.79 1.72
C ASN A 113 -11.22 -14.41 1.84
N ILE A 114 -11.67 -13.83 0.74
CA ILE A 114 -12.14 -12.43 0.72
C ILE A 114 -13.55 -12.30 1.29
N GLU A 115 -14.48 -13.20 0.96
CA GLU A 115 -15.83 -13.13 1.54
C GLU A 115 -15.83 -13.44 3.05
N ASN A 116 -14.94 -14.32 3.49
CA ASN A 116 -14.78 -14.61 4.91
C ASN A 116 -14.16 -13.42 5.66
N LEU A 117 -13.15 -12.75 5.08
CA LEU A 117 -12.62 -11.50 5.63
C LEU A 117 -13.69 -10.40 5.70
N TRP A 118 -14.51 -10.26 4.65
CA TRP A 118 -15.65 -9.34 4.67
C TRP A 118 -16.62 -9.63 5.81
N LYS A 119 -16.97 -10.91 6.03
CA LYS A 119 -17.82 -11.34 7.15
C LYS A 119 -17.23 -11.01 8.52
N MET A 120 -15.89 -11.05 8.65
CA MET A 120 -15.22 -10.61 9.88
C MET A 120 -15.38 -9.10 10.08
N LEU A 121 -15.09 -8.30 9.05
CA LEU A 121 -15.19 -6.84 9.09
C LEU A 121 -16.61 -6.35 9.45
N ILE A 122 -17.65 -6.92 8.84
CA ILE A 122 -19.04 -6.52 9.13
C ILE A 122 -19.52 -6.98 10.51
N LYS A 123 -18.84 -7.92 11.17
CA LYS A 123 -19.19 -8.37 12.53
C LYS A 123 -18.43 -7.64 13.62
N ASP A 124 -17.35 -6.96 13.25
CA ASP A 124 -16.53 -6.19 14.18
C ASP A 124 -17.27 -4.91 14.60
N ASN A 125 -17.63 -4.86 15.88
CA ASN A 125 -18.41 -3.78 16.46
C ASN A 125 -17.66 -2.43 16.47
N LYS A 126 -16.33 -2.43 16.30
CA LYS A 126 -15.52 -1.22 16.15
C LYS A 126 -15.95 -0.39 14.96
N TYR A 127 -16.48 -1.04 13.92
CA TYR A 127 -16.88 -0.39 12.68
C TYR A 127 -18.41 -0.26 12.54
N PHE A 128 -19.12 -0.22 13.67
CA PHE A 128 -20.55 0.03 13.65
C PHE A 128 -20.83 1.54 13.54
N ASP A 129 -21.99 1.85 12.96
CA ASP A 129 -22.56 3.20 12.96
C ASP A 129 -23.21 3.53 14.31
N LYS A 130 -23.68 4.78 14.44
CA LYS A 130 -24.43 5.24 15.63
C LYS A 130 -25.72 4.45 15.92
N GLN A 131 -26.25 3.71 14.95
CA GLN A 131 -27.40 2.80 15.13
C GLN A 131 -26.98 1.37 15.53
N LYS A 132 -25.68 1.14 15.81
CA LYS A 132 -25.10 -0.17 16.16
C LYS A 132 -25.26 -1.21 15.06
N ASN A 133 -25.29 -0.78 13.80
CA ASN A 133 -25.22 -1.65 12.62
C ASN A 133 -23.84 -1.50 11.96
N PRO A 134 -23.36 -2.49 11.20
CA PRO A 134 -22.12 -2.33 10.46
C PRO A 134 -22.27 -1.18 9.47
N TRP A 135 -21.31 -0.25 9.44
CA TRP A 135 -21.44 0.96 8.63
C TRP A 135 -21.60 0.67 7.12
N CYS A 136 -21.04 -0.46 6.69
CA CYS A 136 -21.15 -0.99 5.35
C CYS A 136 -21.47 -2.49 5.43
N ASN A 137 -22.72 -2.84 5.12
CA ASN A 137 -23.23 -4.21 5.09
C ASN A 137 -23.95 -4.54 3.79
N HIS A 138 -23.84 -3.68 2.78
CA HIS A 138 -24.49 -3.91 1.49
C HIS A 138 -24.03 -5.28 0.96
N PRO A 139 -24.96 -6.09 0.42
CA PRO A 139 -24.59 -7.35 -0.22
C PRO A 139 -23.51 -7.08 -1.25
N LEU A 140 -22.47 -7.93 -1.30
CA LEU A 140 -21.53 -7.92 -2.40
C LEU A 140 -22.36 -7.98 -3.68
N LEU A 141 -22.28 -6.91 -4.49
CA LEU A 141 -23.11 -6.78 -5.67
C LEU A 141 -22.90 -8.03 -6.52
N LEU A 142 -23.90 -8.91 -6.59
CA LEU A 142 -23.86 -10.14 -7.40
C LEU A 142 -24.03 -9.82 -8.89
N LEU A 143 -23.60 -8.62 -9.32
CA LEU A 143 -23.61 -8.25 -10.71
C LEU A 143 -22.63 -9.19 -11.42
N GLN A 144 -23.20 -10.02 -12.29
CA GLN A 144 -22.43 -10.90 -13.15
C GLN A 144 -21.85 -10.07 -14.28
N THR A 145 -20.53 -10.06 -14.38
CA THR A 145 -19.84 -9.35 -15.46
C THR A 145 -19.93 -10.17 -16.73
N SER A 146 -20.48 -9.58 -17.79
CA SER A 146 -20.46 -10.15 -19.13
C SER A 146 -19.28 -9.60 -19.93
N PHE A 147 -18.61 -10.46 -20.67
CA PHE A 147 -17.51 -10.07 -21.55
C PHE A 147 -17.95 -10.21 -23.02
N PRO A 148 -17.36 -9.43 -23.95
CA PRO A 148 -17.56 -9.64 -25.38
C PRO A 148 -17.28 -11.09 -25.77
N ARG A 149 -18.07 -11.65 -26.69
CA ARG A 149 -18.03 -13.07 -27.08
C ARG A 149 -16.69 -13.47 -27.69
N GLU A 150 -16.00 -12.49 -28.26
CA GLU A 150 -14.72 -12.63 -28.95
C GLU A 150 -13.55 -12.80 -27.97
N VAL A 151 -13.73 -12.42 -26.70
CA VAL A 151 -12.74 -12.63 -25.64
C VAL A 151 -12.72 -14.11 -25.29
N LYS A 152 -11.74 -14.84 -25.85
CA LYS A 152 -11.43 -16.20 -25.45
C LYS A 152 -10.84 -16.16 -24.04
N ASN A 153 -11.49 -16.83 -23.08
CA ASN A 153 -10.95 -16.90 -21.73
C ASN A 153 -9.75 -17.84 -21.73
N SER A 154 -8.68 -17.42 -21.06
CA SER A 154 -7.49 -18.25 -20.85
C SER A 154 -7.81 -19.47 -20.00
N ASN A 155 -6.95 -20.47 -20.08
CA ASN A 155 -7.01 -21.63 -19.19
C ASN A 155 -6.83 -21.15 -17.75
N CYS A 156 -7.73 -21.52 -16.85
CA CYS A 156 -7.74 -21.13 -15.43
C CYS A 156 -6.40 -21.33 -14.71
N ASP A 157 -5.66 -22.33 -15.18
CA ASP A 157 -4.49 -22.92 -14.55
C ASP A 157 -3.18 -22.67 -15.32
N GLU A 158 -3.23 -21.97 -16.47
CA GLU A 158 -2.01 -21.53 -17.14
C GLU A 158 -1.39 -20.38 -16.33
N ILE A 159 -0.61 -20.76 -15.32
CA ILE A 159 0.69 -20.12 -15.15
C ILE A 159 1.32 -20.30 -16.52
N ILE A 160 1.34 -19.25 -17.35
CA ILE A 160 2.15 -19.24 -18.57
C ILE A 160 3.49 -19.76 -18.10
N SER A 161 3.80 -21.00 -18.47
CA SER A 161 4.97 -21.70 -17.98
C SER A 161 6.09 -20.71 -18.16
N GLN A 162 6.76 -20.33 -17.06
CA GLN A 162 8.10 -19.86 -17.22
C GLN A 162 8.75 -21.00 -18.00
N GLU A 163 8.99 -20.77 -19.29
CA GLU A 163 10.16 -21.37 -19.90
C GLU A 163 11.23 -21.07 -18.88
N SER A 164 11.58 -22.10 -18.11
CA SER A 164 12.80 -22.06 -17.34
C SER A 164 13.81 -21.51 -18.33
N CYS A 165 14.57 -20.49 -17.96
CA CYS A 165 15.83 -20.23 -18.64
C CYS A 165 16.70 -21.48 -18.43
N SER A 166 16.35 -22.57 -19.10
CA SER A 166 17.07 -23.82 -19.12
C SER A 166 18.23 -23.56 -20.05
N ALA A 167 19.36 -23.24 -19.42
CA ALA A 167 20.65 -23.83 -19.74
C ALA A 167 21.16 -23.71 -21.19
N LEU A 168 20.74 -22.71 -21.97
CA LEU A 168 21.28 -22.47 -23.33
C LEU A 168 22.23 -21.28 -23.44
N PHE A 169 22.61 -20.64 -22.34
CA PHE A 169 23.88 -19.93 -22.31
C PHE A 169 24.91 -20.86 -21.68
N PRO A 170 25.68 -21.66 -22.46
CA PRO A 170 26.96 -22.07 -21.94
C PRO A 170 27.66 -20.78 -21.57
N LEU A 171 27.98 -20.64 -20.28
CA LEU A 171 28.96 -19.68 -19.80
C LEU A 171 30.16 -19.82 -20.72
N LEU A 172 30.24 -18.91 -21.71
CA LEU A 172 31.44 -18.74 -22.51
C LEU A 172 32.51 -18.49 -21.47
N THR A 173 33.33 -19.52 -21.28
CA THR A 173 34.48 -19.47 -20.40
C THR A 173 35.31 -18.35 -20.99
N VAL A 174 35.25 -17.18 -20.36
CA VAL A 174 36.12 -16.06 -20.69
C VAL A 174 37.51 -16.59 -20.36
N GLN A 175 38.16 -17.17 -21.37
CA GLN A 175 39.59 -17.35 -21.30
C GLN A 175 40.14 -15.94 -21.22
N THR A 176 40.82 -15.66 -20.11
CA THR A 176 41.50 -14.42 -19.83
C THR A 176 42.61 -14.24 -20.87
N GLU A 177 42.26 -13.77 -22.06
CA GLU A 177 43.24 -13.27 -23.01
C GLU A 177 43.66 -11.90 -22.48
N LYS A 178 44.85 -11.90 -21.87
CA LYS A 178 45.55 -10.69 -21.47
C LYS A 178 45.84 -9.91 -22.75
N ASP A 179 45.25 -8.72 -22.84
CA ASP A 179 45.71 -7.53 -23.55
C ASP A 179 44.56 -6.85 -24.30
N CYS A 180 43.72 -6.12 -23.56
CA CYS A 180 42.91 -5.07 -24.18
C CYS A 180 43.77 -3.82 -24.35
N PRO A 181 43.94 -3.28 -25.57
CA PRO A 181 44.62 -1.99 -25.75
C PRO A 181 43.77 -0.85 -25.13
N PRO A 182 44.41 0.23 -24.65
CA PRO A 182 43.71 1.31 -23.96
C PRO A 182 42.79 2.07 -24.90
N CYS A 183 41.56 2.32 -24.45
CA CYS A 183 40.57 3.12 -25.16
C CYS A 183 41.08 4.55 -25.40
N GLN A 184 41.10 4.98 -26.66
CA GLN A 184 41.36 6.37 -27.01
C GLN A 184 40.12 7.22 -26.72
N THR A 185 40.25 8.21 -25.85
CA THR A 185 39.26 9.25 -25.64
C THR A 185 39.36 10.29 -26.77
N LEU A 186 38.31 10.39 -27.58
CA LEU A 186 38.16 11.51 -28.52
C LEU A 186 37.58 12.74 -27.78
N PRO A 187 38.11 13.96 -28.03
CA PRO A 187 37.68 15.15 -27.33
C PRO A 187 36.29 15.61 -27.79
N ILE A 188 35.45 15.92 -26.79
CA ILE A 188 34.11 16.48 -26.93
C ILE A 188 34.23 17.93 -27.43
N SER A 189 33.53 18.27 -28.52
CA SER A 189 33.31 19.65 -28.98
C SER A 189 31.85 20.04 -28.73
N PRO A 190 31.55 21.20 -28.13
CA PRO A 190 30.18 21.57 -27.75
C PRO A 190 29.45 22.29 -28.90
N ARG A 191 28.17 21.96 -29.11
CA ARG A 191 27.22 22.87 -29.75
C ARG A 191 25.84 22.78 -29.10
N THR A 192 25.42 23.93 -28.62
CA THR A 192 24.16 24.31 -27.97
C THR A 192 22.95 24.19 -28.89
N ASP A 193 21.78 23.87 -28.34
CA ASP A 193 20.46 24.52 -28.53
C ASP A 193 19.38 23.71 -27.76
N GLN A 194 19.10 24.08 -26.51
CA GLN A 194 17.91 24.82 -26.02
C GLN A 194 16.60 24.00 -25.90
N LEU A 195 16.16 23.81 -24.63
CA LEU A 195 14.75 23.69 -24.22
C LEU A 195 14.57 24.61 -22.99
N PRO A 196 13.52 25.46 -22.92
CA PRO A 196 13.47 26.55 -21.95
C PRO A 196 12.86 26.12 -20.61
N GLN A 197 13.55 26.39 -19.51
CA GLN A 197 12.92 26.50 -18.19
C GLN A 197 13.48 27.72 -17.44
N THR A 198 12.56 28.70 -17.34
CA THR A 198 12.37 29.78 -16.38
C THR A 198 13.37 29.93 -15.23
N ASP A 199 14.25 30.93 -15.38
CA ASP A 199 14.61 32.00 -14.44
C ASP A 199 14.15 31.91 -12.96
N GLN A 200 15.13 31.72 -12.06
CA GLN A 200 15.66 32.72 -11.08
C GLN A 200 15.95 32.13 -9.68
N LEU A 201 17.25 32.12 -9.29
CA LEU A 201 17.88 32.86 -8.17
C LEU A 201 19.31 32.28 -7.88
N PRO A 202 20.34 33.08 -7.50
CA PRO A 202 21.72 32.87 -7.94
C PRO A 202 22.64 32.09 -6.99
N GLN A 203 23.75 31.64 -7.59
CA GLN A 203 24.91 30.97 -7.00
C GLN A 203 25.71 31.86 -6.04
N THR A 204 26.32 31.22 -5.03
CA THR A 204 27.59 31.65 -4.45
C THR A 204 28.56 30.47 -4.37
N ASP A 205 29.61 30.58 -5.19
CA ASP A 205 31.00 30.11 -5.12
C ASP A 205 31.45 29.01 -4.11
N GLN A 206 31.82 27.87 -4.70
CA GLN A 206 33.16 27.19 -4.65
C GLN A 206 33.67 26.48 -3.36
N PRO A 207 34.64 25.54 -3.50
CA PRO A 207 34.42 24.12 -3.16
C PRO A 207 35.38 23.57 -2.08
N LEU A 208 35.10 22.38 -1.54
CA LEU A 208 36.16 21.50 -1.03
C LEU A 208 35.75 20.03 -1.13
N GLU A 209 36.28 19.41 -2.18
CA GLU A 209 36.36 17.97 -2.35
C GLU A 209 37.27 17.38 -1.26
N LYS A 210 36.77 16.43 -0.45
CA LYS A 210 37.63 15.44 0.18
C LYS A 210 36.87 14.16 0.49
N ASP A 211 36.98 13.23 -0.45
CA ASP A 211 36.82 11.81 -0.21
C ASP A 211 37.86 11.36 0.84
N GLN A 212 37.40 10.80 1.96
CA GLN A 212 38.24 9.92 2.77
C GLN A 212 37.37 8.83 3.41
N THR A 213 37.38 7.70 2.72
CA THR A 213 36.95 6.40 3.24
C THR A 213 37.87 5.94 4.39
N LYS A 214 37.28 5.25 5.38
CA LYS A 214 37.85 4.41 6.46
C LYS A 214 38.21 5.12 7.79
N ASN A 215 37.43 4.86 8.84
CA ASN A 215 37.74 3.82 9.84
C ASN A 215 36.66 3.79 10.95
N LEU A 216 36.21 2.57 11.28
CA LEU A 216 35.42 2.25 12.47
C LEU A 216 36.27 2.44 13.73
N ALA A 217 35.72 3.13 14.74
CA ALA A 217 36.16 3.02 16.12
C ALA A 217 34.93 3.11 17.03
N VAL A 218 34.51 1.96 17.56
CA VAL A 218 33.50 1.85 18.62
C VAL A 218 34.22 2.08 19.95
N THR A 219 33.86 3.14 20.67
CA THR A 219 34.26 3.35 22.06
C THR A 219 33.02 3.37 22.94
N SER A 220 32.89 2.30 23.72
CA SER A 220 31.96 2.15 24.84
C SER A 220 32.41 3.03 26.01
N GLY A 221 31.57 3.97 26.41
CA GLY A 221 31.75 4.78 27.61
C GLY A 221 30.59 4.52 28.57
N PHE A 222 30.83 3.68 29.58
CA PHE A 222 29.93 3.46 30.71
C PHE A 222 29.79 4.76 31.53
N THR A 223 28.60 5.36 31.58
CA THR A 223 28.28 6.39 32.58
C THR A 223 27.48 5.77 33.73
N ALA A 224 28.21 5.11 34.63
CA ALA A 224 27.74 4.70 35.96
C ALA A 224 27.59 5.91 36.91
N VAL A 225 26.86 6.94 36.45
CA VAL A 225 26.56 8.17 37.21
C VAL A 225 25.04 8.43 37.27
N GLY A 226 24.24 7.76 36.43
CA GLY A 226 22.78 7.90 36.42
C GLY A 226 22.04 7.20 37.57
N THR A 227 22.66 6.24 38.26
CA THR A 227 21.99 5.38 39.25
C THR A 227 22.04 5.95 40.68
N LEU A 228 23.00 6.83 40.99
CA LEU A 228 23.08 7.49 42.31
C LEU A 228 22.13 8.70 42.41
N GLY A 229 21.85 9.36 41.28
CA GLY A 229 20.91 10.49 41.23
C GLY A 229 19.46 10.07 41.51
N THR A 230 18.99 8.96 40.92
CA THR A 230 17.63 8.46 41.12
C THR A 230 17.36 7.99 42.55
N LEU A 231 18.35 7.36 43.21
CA LEU A 231 18.26 6.98 44.61
C LEU A 231 18.15 8.20 45.55
N PHE A 232 18.86 9.30 45.27
CA PHE A 232 18.76 10.52 46.05
C PHE A 232 17.37 11.19 45.93
N PHE A 233 16.79 11.21 44.71
CA PHE A 233 15.44 11.74 44.51
C PHE A 233 14.36 10.86 45.17
N LEU A 234 14.45 9.54 45.07
CA LEU A 234 13.52 8.62 45.74
C LEU A 234 13.59 8.75 47.27
N TYR A 235 14.80 8.84 47.84
CA TYR A 235 14.98 9.02 49.29
C TYR A 235 14.38 10.34 49.79
N ARG A 236 14.47 11.42 49.01
CA ARG A 236 13.90 12.72 49.37
C ARG A 236 12.37 12.78 49.27
N VAL A 237 11.76 12.04 48.35
CA VAL A 237 10.29 11.97 48.18
C VAL A 237 9.65 11.10 49.26
N ILE A 238 10.29 9.99 49.66
CA ILE A 238 9.75 9.08 50.68
C ILE A 238 9.83 9.66 52.10
N ASN A 239 10.84 10.49 52.40
CA ASN A 239 11.01 11.07 53.76
C ASN A 239 10.40 12.47 53.94
N LYS A 240 9.51 12.90 53.04
CA LYS A 240 8.72 14.14 53.21
C LYS A 240 7.26 13.93 52.79
N GLN A 241 6.58 12.95 53.39
CA GLN A 241 5.15 12.97 53.72
C GLN A 241 4.75 11.72 54.51
#